data_AF-A0A6M3LJY8-F1
#
_entry.id   AF-A0A6M3LJY8-F1
#
_cell.length_a   1.000
_cell.length_b   1.000
_cell.length_c   1.000
_cell.angle_alpha   90.00
_cell.angle_beta   90.00
_cell.angle_gamma   90.00
#
_symmetry.space_group_name_H-M   'P 1'
#
loop_
_entity.id
_entity.type
_entity.pdbx_description
1 polymer ?
#
loop_
_entity_poly.entity_id
_entity_poly.type
_entity_poly.pdbx_seq_one_letter_code
_entity_poly.pdbx_strand_id
1 'polypeptide(L)'
;MEILYVALSAFGGGIASAVAGWLDSGEYFEGRKFMSSLIRALVAGAVFAIGYTIVGGVTIMDICIAFCAGAGVDVLGNRVAGSIRK
;
A
#
# COMPACT_ATOMS: atom_id res chain seq x y z
N MET A 1 -15.62 -11.82 5.07
CA MET A 1 -15.44 -10.45 5.63
C MET A 1 -14.02 -10.19 6.06
N GLU A 2 -13.34 -11.15 6.71
CA GLU A 2 -11.98 -10.92 7.24
C GLU A 2 -10.95 -10.58 6.16
N ILE A 3 -11.00 -11.25 5.01
CA ILE A 3 -10.12 -10.97 3.85
C ILE A 3 -10.29 -9.53 3.35
N LEU A 4 -11.50 -8.98 3.40
CA LEU A 4 -11.76 -7.60 3.01
C LEU A 4 -11.05 -6.63 3.96
N TYR A 5 -11.03 -6.92 5.27
CA TYR A 5 -10.31 -6.09 6.24
C TYR A 5 -8.81 -6.14 6.02
N VAL A 6 -8.24 -7.30 5.69
CA VAL A 6 -6.82 -7.41 5.32
C VAL A 6 -6.51 -6.58 4.07
N ALA A 7 -7.35 -6.70 3.03
CA ALA A 7 -7.18 -5.97 1.78
C ALA A 7 -7.28 -4.45 1.97
N LEU A 8 -8.29 -3.99 2.72
CA LEU A 8 -8.48 -2.58 3.06
C LEU A 8 -7.35 -2.05 3.93
N SER A 9 -6.82 -2.88 4.84
CA SER A 9 -5.68 -2.52 5.68
C SER A 9 -4.42 -2.33 4.84
N ALA A 10 -4.09 -3.26 3.93
CA ALA A 10 -2.98 -3.10 3.00
C ALA A 10 -3.14 -1.88 2.08
N PHE A 11 -4.35 -1.67 1.55
CA PHE A 11 -4.66 -0.47 0.77
C PHE A 11 -4.46 0.82 1.58
N GLY A 12 -4.99 0.85 2.81
CA GLY A 12 -4.85 1.97 3.73
C GLY A 12 -3.40 2.26 4.08
N GLY A 13 -2.58 1.23 4.28
CA GLY A 13 -1.14 1.36 4.52
C GLY A 13 -0.42 2.04 3.37
N GLY A 14 -0.70 1.62 2.13
CA GLY A 14 -0.12 2.23 0.92
C GLY A 14 -0.57 3.67 0.70
N ILE A 15 -1.81 4.01 1.04
CA ILE A 15 -2.28 5.41 1.02
C ILE A 15 -1.57 6.23 2.11
N ALA A 16 -1.48 5.70 3.33
CA ALA A 16 -0.86 6.39 4.44
C ALA A 16 0.61 6.71 4.14
N SER A 17 1.36 5.78 3.56
CA SER A 17 2.75 6.04 3.12
C SER A 17 2.83 7.07 2.00
N ALA A 18 1.91 7.04 1.04
CA ALA A 18 1.88 7.99 -0.07
C ALA A 18 1.60 9.41 0.43
N VAL A 19 0.65 9.57 1.36
CA VAL A 19 0.33 10.84 2.00
C VAL A 19 1.51 11.31 2.85
N ALA A 20 2.11 10.44 3.66
CA ALA A 20 3.27 10.78 4.47
C ALA A 20 4.46 11.23 3.59
N GLY A 21 4.75 10.52 2.51
CA GLY A 21 5.81 10.87 1.57
C GLY A 21 5.54 12.18 0.81
N TRP A 22 4.29 12.50 0.53
CA TRP A 22 3.91 13.80 -0.04
C TRP A 22 4.07 14.93 0.98
N LEU A 23 3.63 14.74 2.23
CA LEU A 23 3.80 15.74 3.28
C LEU A 23 5.28 16.02 3.56
N ASP A 24 6.12 14.99 3.54
CA ASP A 24 7.57 15.10 3.76
C ASP A 24 8.30 15.76 2.58
N SER A 25 7.76 15.70 1.36
CA SER A 25 8.39 16.34 0.20
C SER A 25 8.24 17.86 0.17
N GLY A 26 7.23 18.41 0.86
CA GLY A 26 6.91 19.84 0.82
C GLY A 26 6.45 20.36 -0.54
N GLU A 27 6.20 19.47 -1.52
CA GLU A 27 5.72 19.84 -2.86
C GLU A 27 4.20 20.09 -2.86
N TYR A 28 3.73 20.90 -3.81
CA TYR A 28 2.29 20.98 -4.09
C TYR A 28 1.74 19.61 -4.50
N PHE A 29 0.50 19.34 -4.10
CA PHE A 29 -0.15 18.08 -4.43
C PHE A 29 -0.28 17.92 -5.95
N GLU A 30 0.39 16.91 -6.50
CA GLU A 30 0.32 16.54 -7.90
C GLU A 30 -0.43 15.21 -8.05
N GLY A 31 -1.69 15.27 -8.49
CA GLY A 31 -2.56 14.10 -8.59
C GLY A 31 -1.97 12.97 -9.44
N ARG A 32 -1.23 13.27 -10.51
CA ARG A 32 -0.62 12.24 -11.37
C ARG A 32 0.43 11.41 -10.62
N LYS A 33 1.29 12.05 -9.82
CA LYS A 33 2.28 11.35 -8.98
C LYS A 33 1.58 10.51 -7.91
N PHE A 34 0.55 11.06 -7.27
CA PHE A 34 -0.22 10.38 -6.24
C PHE A 34 -1.02 9.18 -6.78
N MET A 35 -1.56 9.28 -8.00
CA MET A 35 -2.27 8.19 -8.66
C MET A 35 -1.40 6.95 -8.86
N SER A 36 -0.10 7.12 -9.14
CA SER A 36 0.82 5.98 -9.22
C SER A 36 0.95 5.25 -7.88
N SER A 37 0.95 5.97 -6.75
CA SER A 37 0.92 5.36 -5.42
C SER A 37 -0.41 4.67 -5.12
N LEU A 38 -1.54 5.28 -5.50
CA LEU A 38 -2.86 4.66 -5.35
C LEU A 38 -2.98 3.33 -6.10
N ILE A 39 -2.45 3.24 -7.31
CA ILE A 39 -2.44 1.99 -8.08
C ILE A 39 -1.62 0.92 -7.33
N ARG A 40 -0.44 1.27 -6.79
CA ARG A 40 0.37 0.33 -6.00
C ARG A 40 -0.33 -0.12 -4.72
N ALA A 41 -0.99 0.79 -4.02
CA ALA A 41 -1.79 0.47 -2.84
C ALA A 41 -2.93 -0.51 -3.19
N LEU A 42 -3.59 -0.31 -4.34
CA LEU A 42 -4.66 -1.19 -4.82
C LEU A 42 -4.12 -2.58 -5.19
N VAL A 43 -2.96 -2.65 -5.84
CA VAL A 43 -2.27 -3.91 -6.12
C VAL A 43 -1.89 -4.62 -4.81
N ALA A 44 -1.36 -3.91 -3.82
CA ALA A 44 -1.06 -4.49 -2.50
C ALA A 44 -2.32 -5.07 -1.85
N GLY A 45 -3.42 -4.33 -1.83
CA GLY A 45 -4.71 -4.82 -1.34
C GLY A 45 -5.18 -6.09 -2.05
N ALA A 46 -5.09 -6.14 -3.37
CA ALA A 46 -5.47 -7.32 -4.16
C ALA A 46 -4.58 -8.54 -3.89
N VAL A 47 -3.26 -8.35 -3.82
CA VAL A 47 -2.29 -9.44 -3.53
C VAL A 47 -2.54 -10.02 -2.15
N PHE A 48 -2.73 -9.17 -1.13
CA PHE A 48 -3.03 -9.63 0.22
C PHE A 48 -4.40 -10.31 0.32
N ALA A 49 -5.42 -9.79 -0.38
CA ALA A 49 -6.72 -10.43 -0.45
C ALA A 49 -6.62 -11.85 -1.00
N ILE A 50 -5.90 -12.03 -2.12
CA ILE A 50 -5.70 -13.34 -2.75
C ILE A 50 -4.88 -14.26 -1.83
N GLY A 51 -3.79 -13.77 -1.24
CA GLY A 51 -2.92 -14.58 -0.37
C GLY A 51 -3.67 -15.17 0.83
N TYR A 52 -4.52 -14.37 1.48
CA TYR A 52 -5.31 -14.82 2.63
C TYR A 52 -6.53 -15.68 2.26
N THR A 53 -6.84 -15.88 0.98
CA THR A 53 -7.78 -16.95 0.59
C THR A 53 -7.18 -18.35 0.74
N ILE A 54 -5.85 -18.45 0.71
CA ILE A 54 -5.10 -19.71 0.77
C ILE A 54 -4.70 -20.04 2.21
N VAL A 55 -4.36 -19.02 2.99
CA VAL A 55 -3.96 -19.13 4.40
C VAL A 55 -5.24 -19.08 5.25
N GLY A 56 -5.76 -20.25 5.63
CA GLY A 56 -7.01 -20.34 6.39
C GLY A 56 -6.94 -19.60 7.74
N GLY A 57 -7.77 -18.57 7.89
CA GLY A 57 -7.95 -17.78 9.12
C GLY A 57 -7.21 -16.45 9.10
N VAL A 58 -7.86 -15.40 9.62
CA VAL A 58 -7.29 -14.05 9.75
C VAL A 58 -7.33 -13.64 11.20
N THR A 59 -6.19 -13.23 11.74
CA THR A 59 -6.08 -12.62 13.06
C THR A 59 -5.95 -11.10 12.95
N ILE A 60 -6.09 -10.40 14.08
CA ILE A 60 -5.83 -8.95 14.15
C ILE A 60 -4.39 -8.63 13.75
N MET A 61 -3.43 -9.51 14.09
CA MET A 61 -2.03 -9.31 13.75
C MET A 61 -1.81 -9.32 12.23
N ASP A 62 -2.53 -10.17 11.50
CA ASP A 62 -2.51 -10.21 10.04
C ASP A 62 -2.97 -8.88 9.41
N ILE A 63 -3.97 -8.24 10.01
CA ILE A 63 -4.47 -6.93 9.57
C ILE A 63 -3.38 -5.86 9.76
N CYS A 64 -2.69 -5.86 10.91
CA CYS A 64 -1.59 -4.93 11.17
C CYS A 64 -0.40 -5.17 10.24
N ILE A 65 -0.05 -6.44 10.00
CA ILE A 65 1.02 -6.82 9.08
C ILE A 65 0.66 -6.38 7.66
N ALA A 66 -0.57 -6.61 7.22
CA ALA A 66 -1.04 -6.19 5.91
C ALA A 66 -0.94 -4.66 5.72
N PHE A 67 -1.29 -3.87 6.75
CA PHE A 67 -1.10 -2.41 6.73
C PHE A 67 0.36 -2.04 6.49
N CYS A 68 1.27 -2.54 7.34
CA CYS A 68 2.70 -2.24 7.23
C CYS A 68 3.28 -2.72 5.90
N ALA A 69 2.86 -3.88 5.41
CA ALA A 69 3.28 -4.41 4.14
C ALA A 69 2.79 -3.55 2.97
N GLY A 70 1.53 -3.09 3.00
CA GLY A 70 0.99 -2.16 2.01
C GLY A 70 1.77 -0.85 1.94
N ALA A 71 2.11 -0.27 3.10
CA ALA A 71 2.98 0.89 3.19
C ALA A 71 4.38 0.60 2.59
N GLY A 72 4.95 -0.56 2.89
CA GLY A 72 6.22 -1.02 2.33
C GLY A 72 6.21 -1.15 0.81
N VAL A 73 5.12 -1.70 0.23
CA VAL A 73 4.97 -1.83 -1.24
C VAL A 73 5.01 -0.48 -1.93
N ASP A 74 4.32 0.53 -1.38
CA ASP A 74 4.35 1.86 -1.96
C ASP A 74 5.74 2.52 -1.83
N VAL A 75 6.37 2.45 -0.66
CA VAL A 75 7.73 3.00 -0.43
C VAL A 75 8.75 2.38 -1.40
N LEU A 76 8.73 1.04 -1.53
CA LEU A 76 9.62 0.33 -2.45
C LEU A 76 9.30 0.68 -3.90
N GLY A 77 8.03 0.68 -4.28
CA GLY A 77 7.61 1.04 -5.63
C GLY A 77 7.99 2.47 -6.01
N ASN A 78 7.89 3.42 -5.08
CA ASN A 78 8.29 4.79 -5.31
C ASN A 78 9.83 4.91 -5.48
N ARG A 79 10.61 4.18 -4.69
CA ARG A 79 12.08 4.11 -4.84
C ARG A 79 12.50 3.52 -6.18
N VAL A 80 11.88 2.42 -6.60
CA VAL A 80 12.15 1.77 -7.89
C VAL A 80 11.78 2.71 -9.05
N ALA A 81 10.61 3.34 -9.00
CA ALA A 81 10.20 4.31 -10.02
C ALA A 81 11.16 5.51 -10.11
N GLY A 82 11.66 6.00 -8.97
CA GLY A 82 12.68 7.05 -8.92
C GLY A 82 14.03 6.62 -9.50
N SER A 83 14.42 5.35 -9.31
CA SER A 83 15.67 4.80 -9.87
C SER A 83 15.63 4.65 -11.39
N ILE A 84 14.48 4.35 -11.98
CA ILE A 84 14.34 4.15 -13.44
C ILE A 84 14.32 5.49 -14.19
N ARG A 85 13.93 6.59 -13.51
CA ARG A 85 13.79 7.91 -14.10
C ARG A 85 15.07 8.76 -14.06
N LYS A 86 16.12 8.27 -13.38
CA LYS A 86 17.47 8.85 -13.39
C LYS A 86 18.30 8.24 -14.52
#